data_AF-A0A9E4BAY1-F1
#
_entry.id   AF-A0A9E4BAY1-F1
#
_cell.length_a   1.000
_cell.length_b   1.000
_cell.length_c   1.000
_cell.angle_alpha   90.00
_cell.angle_beta   90.00
_cell.angle_gamma   90.00
#
_symmetry.space_group_name_H-M   'P 1'
#
loop_
_entity.id
_entity.type
_entity.pdbx_description
1 polymer ?
#
loop_
_entity_poly.entity_id
_entity_poly.type
_entity_poly.pdbx_seq_one_letter_code
_entity_poly.pdbx_strand_id
1 'polypeptide(L)'
;MGYEGNIHEQLTFLAARQYNRCAEETHLATLTPLQVRYVAIANANQADAAWWRRMFRWNYYNRDDQSTGKIMWMVETRMHNHFRDTLQRLEGARDLSRRFTNLGRVINYLQDATTPAAVVPVYTARWWRFSVSDRFNAFSVDTDALTVALGDDCTAVRRTDAGFDNVLVAAAERTIASITEPIPGLPVTWEAFWELDDDAGTFGRYGNAGNNFGRETRFHCDVNERPRRRSCVLVDDDPIYRQYALARHLDAVQVTITAMAMMQDVIGLGPPDDVAFILPLEPPTEFVDSR
;
A
#
# COMPACT_ATOMS: atom_id res chain seq x y z
N MET A 1 -10.05 -0.71 -4.33
CA MET A 1 -9.34 0.34 -5.11
C MET A 1 -8.33 0.92 -4.15
N GLY A 2 -7.06 1.04 -4.54
CA GLY A 2 -6.09 1.79 -3.77
C GLY A 2 -5.72 3.08 -4.48
N TYR A 3 -4.58 3.64 -4.09
CA TYR A 3 -4.08 4.90 -4.59
C TYR A 3 -4.01 4.96 -6.13
N GLU A 4 -4.04 6.17 -6.69
CA GLU A 4 -3.75 6.37 -8.11
C GLU A 4 -2.28 6.07 -8.43
N GLY A 5 -1.96 5.72 -9.68
CA GLY A 5 -0.61 5.27 -10.08
C GLY A 5 0.50 6.27 -9.73
N ASN A 6 0.25 7.57 -9.90
CA ASN A 6 1.18 8.64 -9.51
C ASN A 6 1.40 8.73 -7.99
N ILE A 7 0.39 8.42 -7.18
CA ILE A 7 0.48 8.41 -5.72
C ILE A 7 1.29 7.19 -5.27
N HIS A 8 1.01 6.00 -5.83
CA HIS A 8 1.83 4.80 -5.61
C HIS A 8 3.31 5.05 -5.92
N GLU A 9 3.59 5.69 -7.06
CA GLU A 9 4.94 6.05 -7.48
C GLU A 9 5.63 6.99 -6.46
N GLN A 10 4.97 8.08 -6.06
CA GLN A 10 5.51 9.04 -5.09
C GLN A 10 5.82 8.37 -3.74
N LEU A 11 4.87 7.60 -3.20
CA LEU A 11 5.05 6.88 -1.94
C LEU A 11 6.18 5.84 -2.03
N THR A 12 6.32 5.15 -3.17
CA THR A 12 7.43 4.23 -3.41
C THR A 12 8.78 4.93 -3.48
N PHE A 13 8.88 6.09 -4.13
CA PHE A 13 10.15 6.84 -4.16
C PHE A 13 10.53 7.38 -2.79
N LEU A 14 9.58 7.91 -2.01
CA LEU A 14 9.82 8.32 -0.62
C LEU A 14 10.29 7.14 0.23
N ALA A 15 9.62 5.99 0.12
CA ALA A 15 10.01 4.77 0.81
C ALA A 15 11.41 4.30 0.42
N ALA A 16 11.74 4.27 -0.87
CA ALA A 16 13.06 3.86 -1.35
C ALA A 16 14.18 4.78 -0.85
N ARG A 17 13.92 6.09 -0.79
CA ARG A 17 14.86 7.08 -0.24
C ARG A 17 15.11 6.83 1.24
N GLN A 18 14.05 6.66 2.04
CA GLN A 18 14.19 6.38 3.47
C GLN A 18 14.83 5.01 3.72
N TYR A 19 14.45 3.98 2.95
CA TYR A 19 15.05 2.66 3.00
C TYR A 19 16.57 2.75 2.77
N ASN A 20 17.03 3.38 1.68
CA ASN A 20 18.45 3.48 1.38
C ASN A 20 19.24 4.20 2.46
N ARG A 21 18.67 5.29 3.01
CA ARG A 21 19.25 6.01 4.15
C ARG A 21 19.44 5.09 5.36
N CYS A 22 18.41 4.31 5.70
CA CYS A 22 18.43 3.41 6.85
C CYS A 22 19.24 2.13 6.63
N ALA A 23 19.33 1.63 5.39
CA ALA A 23 20.03 0.40 5.05
C ALA A 23 21.53 0.51 5.33
N GLU A 24 22.10 1.71 5.15
CA GLU A 24 23.49 2.04 5.52
C GLU A 24 23.76 1.78 7.02
N GLU A 25 22.75 1.94 7.88
CA GLU A 25 22.86 1.73 9.32
C GLU A 25 22.58 0.28 9.76
N THR A 26 21.88 -0.51 8.94
CA THR A 26 21.38 -1.85 9.30
C THR A 26 22.05 -2.99 8.55
N HIS A 27 23.21 -2.77 7.91
CA HIS A 27 23.96 -3.75 7.11
C HIS A 27 23.18 -4.39 5.94
N LEU A 28 22.03 -3.85 5.58
CA LEU A 28 21.27 -4.31 4.43
C LEU A 28 21.81 -3.66 3.16
N ALA A 29 21.73 -4.37 2.03
CA ALA A 29 22.12 -3.80 0.75
C ALA A 29 21.18 -2.66 0.34
N THR A 30 21.76 -1.53 -0.06
CA THR A 30 21.01 -0.41 -0.64
C THR A 30 20.42 -0.79 -1.99
N LEU A 31 19.26 -0.22 -2.33
CA LEU A 31 18.66 -0.34 -3.65
C LEU A 31 19.35 0.59 -4.66
N THR A 32 19.74 0.05 -5.81
CA THR A 32 20.23 0.87 -6.92
C THR A 32 19.09 1.65 -7.57
N PRO A 33 19.37 2.77 -8.27
CA PRO A 33 18.34 3.52 -8.99
C PRO A 33 17.55 2.68 -10.00
N LEU A 34 18.19 1.68 -10.62
CA LEU A 34 17.52 0.77 -11.55
C LEU A 34 16.55 -0.18 -10.85
N GLN A 35 16.90 -0.67 -9.66
CA GLN A 35 16.02 -1.52 -8.84
C GLN A 35 14.79 -0.74 -8.38
N VAL A 36 14.98 0.48 -7.84
CA VAL A 36 13.89 1.39 -7.48
C VAL A 36 13.02 1.68 -8.71
N ARG A 37 13.68 1.90 -9.87
CA ARG A 37 13.19 1.83 -11.24
C ARG A 37 12.03 0.84 -11.43
N TYR A 38 12.39 -0.43 -11.35
CA TYR A 38 11.51 -1.56 -11.60
C TYR A 38 10.36 -1.64 -10.59
N VAL A 39 10.65 -1.37 -9.31
CA VAL A 39 9.64 -1.39 -8.24
C VAL A 39 8.57 -0.33 -8.50
N ALA A 40 8.98 0.93 -8.70
CA ALA A 40 8.05 2.05 -8.82
C ALA A 40 7.15 1.93 -10.06
N ILE A 41 7.75 1.60 -11.22
CA ILE A 41 6.99 1.39 -12.46
C ILE A 41 6.00 0.22 -12.31
N ALA A 42 6.42 -0.89 -11.72
CA ALA A 42 5.56 -2.05 -11.57
C ALA A 42 4.41 -1.80 -10.57
N ASN A 43 4.69 -1.05 -9.50
CA ASN A 43 3.68 -0.64 -8.53
C ASN A 43 2.62 0.27 -9.18
N ALA A 44 3.05 1.37 -9.83
CA ALA A 44 2.17 2.31 -10.50
C ALA A 44 1.35 1.65 -11.62
N ASN A 45 1.99 0.86 -12.49
CA ASN A 45 1.30 0.15 -13.57
C ASN A 45 0.30 -0.87 -13.06
N GLN A 46 0.55 -1.52 -11.91
CA GLN A 46 -0.41 -2.44 -11.32
C GLN A 46 -1.66 -1.70 -10.87
N ALA A 47 -1.53 -0.48 -10.32
CA ALA A 47 -2.67 0.37 -9.96
C ALA A 47 -3.53 0.72 -11.20
N ASP A 48 -2.88 1.16 -12.27
CA ASP A 48 -3.52 1.58 -13.52
C ASP A 48 -4.13 0.41 -14.31
N ALA A 49 -3.42 -0.72 -14.40
CA ALA A 49 -3.90 -1.93 -15.06
C ALA A 49 -4.97 -2.67 -14.26
N ALA A 50 -5.00 -2.49 -12.94
CA ALA A 50 -6.07 -2.99 -12.11
C ALA A 50 -7.33 -2.13 -12.24
N TRP A 51 -7.24 -0.82 -12.43
CA TRP A 51 -8.40 0.05 -12.70
C TRP A 51 -9.28 -0.44 -13.88
N TRP A 52 -8.68 -0.84 -15.01
CA TRP A 52 -9.43 -1.38 -16.16
C TRP A 52 -10.04 -2.77 -15.93
N ARG A 53 -9.41 -3.63 -15.11
CA ARG A 53 -9.92 -4.97 -14.77
C ARG A 53 -10.95 -4.94 -13.63
N ARG A 54 -10.89 -3.91 -12.77
CA ARG A 54 -11.74 -3.68 -11.59
C ARG A 54 -13.17 -3.23 -11.92
N MET A 55 -13.48 -2.87 -13.17
CA MET A 55 -14.86 -2.51 -13.57
C MET A 55 -15.88 -3.66 -13.42
N PHE A 56 -15.43 -4.91 -13.22
CA PHE A 56 -16.32 -6.08 -13.09
C PHE A 56 -15.89 -7.14 -12.06
N ARG A 57 -14.80 -6.97 -11.28
CA ARG A 57 -14.12 -8.11 -10.60
C ARG A 57 -13.40 -7.67 -9.31
N TRP A 58 -13.98 -7.99 -8.14
CA TRP A 58 -13.65 -7.41 -6.82
C TRP A 58 -12.58 -8.18 -6.02
N ASN A 59 -11.73 -7.44 -5.32
CA ASN A 59 -10.66 -7.88 -4.40
C ASN A 59 -10.92 -7.19 -3.04
N TYR A 60 -11.18 -7.93 -1.95
CA TYR A 60 -11.47 -7.34 -0.63
C TYR A 60 -10.85 -8.12 0.54
N TYR A 61 -10.81 -7.49 1.73
CA TYR A 61 -10.36 -8.04 3.01
C TYR A 61 -11.54 -8.38 3.95
N ASN A 62 -11.69 -9.64 4.36
CA ASN A 62 -12.79 -10.11 5.24
C ASN A 62 -12.40 -10.12 6.73
N ARG A 63 -13.35 -9.77 7.61
CA ARG A 63 -13.18 -9.53 9.07
C ARG A 63 -13.79 -10.63 9.98
N ASP A 64 -13.99 -11.85 9.50
CA ASP A 64 -14.79 -12.93 10.16
C ASP A 64 -14.38 -13.27 11.61
N ASP A 65 -15.26 -12.97 12.58
CA ASP A 65 -15.44 -13.26 14.04
C ASP A 65 -14.32 -13.68 15.03
N GLN A 66 -13.99 -12.76 15.95
CA GLN A 66 -13.09 -12.90 17.11
C GLN A 66 -13.68 -13.75 18.26
N SER A 67 -13.92 -15.04 18.02
CA SER A 67 -14.07 -15.99 19.12
C SER A 67 -13.04 -17.10 19.01
N THR A 68 -12.19 -17.17 20.04
CA THR A 68 -11.05 -18.09 20.22
C THR A 68 -9.76 -17.65 19.50
N GLY A 69 -8.73 -17.35 20.29
CA GLY A 69 -7.39 -17.07 19.77
C GLY A 69 -6.92 -18.17 18.83
N LYS A 70 -6.42 -17.74 17.66
CA LYS A 70 -5.93 -18.49 16.48
C LYS A 70 -6.98 -18.67 15.37
N ILE A 71 -6.65 -18.04 14.23
CA ILE A 71 -7.13 -18.31 12.85
C ILE A 71 -8.37 -17.51 12.42
N MET A 72 -8.15 -16.21 12.17
CA MET A 72 -9.07 -15.31 11.46
C MET A 72 -8.56 -15.07 10.03
N TRP A 73 -8.59 -16.07 9.13
CA TRP A 73 -8.05 -15.87 7.77
C TRP A 73 -8.69 -16.67 6.63
N MET A 74 -9.73 -17.47 6.87
CA MET A 74 -10.34 -18.24 5.77
C MET A 74 -11.55 -17.54 5.17
N VAL A 75 -11.30 -16.47 4.43
CA VAL A 75 -12.00 -16.30 3.16
C VAL A 75 -10.95 -16.12 2.07
N GLU A 76 -10.88 -17.11 1.18
CA GLU A 76 -10.15 -17.04 -0.08
C GLU A 76 -10.74 -15.93 -0.96
N THR A 77 -10.39 -14.67 -0.70
CA THR A 77 -10.71 -13.61 -1.64
C THR A 77 -9.79 -13.75 -2.84
N ARG A 78 -10.28 -13.43 -4.05
CA ARG A 78 -9.45 -13.44 -5.27
C ARG A 78 -8.26 -12.47 -5.16
N MET A 79 -8.32 -11.48 -4.27
CA MET A 79 -7.20 -10.60 -3.92
C MET A 79 -6.07 -11.38 -3.29
N HIS A 80 -6.40 -12.16 -2.26
CA HIS A 80 -5.45 -12.98 -1.53
C HIS A 80 -4.79 -14.01 -2.44
N ASN A 81 -5.57 -14.63 -3.32
CA ASN A 81 -5.05 -15.57 -4.31
C ASN A 81 -4.09 -14.88 -5.30
N HIS A 82 -4.41 -13.68 -5.79
CA HIS A 82 -3.50 -12.96 -6.67
C HIS A 82 -2.26 -12.44 -5.93
N PHE A 83 -2.41 -11.99 -4.68
CA PHE A 83 -1.30 -11.59 -3.84
C PHE A 83 -0.34 -12.76 -3.63
N ARG A 84 -0.85 -13.93 -3.22
CA ARG A 84 -0.06 -15.16 -3.07
C ARG A 84 0.58 -15.66 -4.36
N ASP A 85 -0.12 -15.63 -5.49
CA ASP A 85 0.47 -15.93 -6.81
C ASP A 85 1.60 -14.94 -7.14
N THR A 86 1.43 -13.66 -6.80
CA THR A 86 2.48 -12.65 -6.99
C THR A 86 3.67 -12.88 -6.06
N LEU A 87 3.43 -13.30 -4.81
CA LEU A 87 4.49 -13.69 -3.87
C LEU A 87 5.26 -14.92 -4.36
N GLN A 88 4.57 -15.96 -4.83
CA GLN A 88 5.22 -17.13 -5.41
C GLN A 88 6.10 -16.76 -6.62
N ARG A 89 5.64 -15.81 -7.45
CA ARG A 89 6.45 -15.27 -8.56
C ARG A 89 7.62 -14.43 -8.08
N LEU A 90 7.50 -13.72 -6.96
CA LEU A 90 8.60 -12.97 -6.34
C LEU A 90 9.68 -13.93 -5.83
N GLU A 91 9.28 -14.97 -5.09
CA GLU A 91 10.15 -16.00 -4.53
C GLU A 91 10.85 -16.83 -5.62
N GLY A 92 10.14 -17.14 -6.70
CA GLY A 92 10.68 -17.90 -7.84
C GLY A 92 11.50 -17.09 -8.85
N ALA A 93 11.55 -15.76 -8.73
CA ALA A 93 12.25 -14.91 -9.70
C ALA A 93 13.77 -14.94 -9.51
N ARG A 94 14.47 -15.43 -10.53
CA ARG A 94 15.94 -15.52 -10.54
C ARG A 94 16.63 -14.29 -11.12
N ASP A 95 16.01 -13.65 -12.11
CA ASP A 95 16.56 -12.43 -12.70
C ASP A 95 16.14 -11.19 -11.91
N LEU A 96 17.08 -10.25 -11.78
CA LEU A 96 16.93 -9.04 -10.98
C LEU A 96 15.72 -8.20 -11.43
N SER A 97 15.51 -8.05 -12.74
CA SER A 97 14.41 -7.24 -13.30
C SER A 97 13.03 -7.79 -12.91
N ARG A 98 12.77 -9.08 -13.14
CA ARG A 98 11.50 -9.71 -12.74
C ARG A 98 11.33 -9.71 -11.24
N ARG A 99 12.41 -9.94 -10.50
CA ARG A 99 12.41 -9.97 -9.05
C ARG A 99 11.93 -8.63 -8.46
N PHE A 100 12.51 -7.50 -8.88
CA PHE A 100 12.06 -6.17 -8.43
C PHE A 100 10.72 -5.73 -9.04
N THR A 101 10.39 -6.18 -10.25
CA THR A 101 9.06 -5.97 -10.83
C THR A 101 7.97 -6.66 -10.02
N ASN A 102 8.20 -7.91 -9.59
CA ASN A 102 7.25 -8.64 -8.74
C ASN A 102 7.18 -8.02 -7.34
N LEU A 103 8.29 -7.52 -6.80
CA LEU A 103 8.27 -6.75 -5.54
C LEU A 103 7.37 -5.51 -5.67
N GLY A 104 7.46 -4.75 -6.77
CA GLY A 104 6.57 -3.61 -7.02
C GLY A 104 5.09 -4.00 -7.05
N ARG A 105 4.76 -5.16 -7.61
CA ARG A 105 3.37 -5.69 -7.60
C ARG A 105 2.91 -6.09 -6.20
N VAL A 106 3.79 -6.67 -5.38
CA VAL A 106 3.50 -6.99 -3.97
C VAL A 106 3.27 -5.70 -3.18
N ILE A 107 4.16 -4.72 -3.33
CA ILE A 107 4.03 -3.39 -2.69
C ILE A 107 2.70 -2.72 -3.06
N ASN A 108 2.22 -2.88 -4.29
CA ASN A 108 0.90 -2.37 -4.67
C ASN A 108 -0.21 -2.88 -3.74
N TYR A 109 -0.26 -4.18 -3.46
CA TYR A 109 -1.24 -4.74 -2.52
C TYR A 109 -1.07 -4.22 -1.09
N LEU A 110 0.18 -4.08 -0.64
CA LEU A 110 0.48 -3.56 0.70
C LEU A 110 0.03 -2.10 0.84
N GLN A 111 0.31 -1.26 -0.16
CA GLN A 111 -0.13 0.13 -0.19
C GLN A 111 -1.66 0.23 -0.36
N ASP A 112 -2.29 -0.61 -1.18
CA ASP A 112 -3.75 -0.68 -1.30
C ASP A 112 -4.37 -0.97 0.07
N ALA A 113 -3.82 -1.89 0.86
CA ALA A 113 -4.33 -2.23 2.20
C ALA A 113 -4.24 -1.07 3.20
N THR A 114 -3.52 0.01 2.88
CA THR A 114 -3.49 1.23 3.71
C THR A 114 -4.61 2.21 3.38
N THR A 115 -5.38 1.98 2.32
CA THR A 115 -6.48 2.87 1.92
C THR A 115 -7.83 2.41 2.50
N PRO A 116 -8.66 3.34 3.00
CA PRO A 116 -9.96 2.97 3.57
C PRO A 116 -10.87 2.21 2.61
N ALA A 117 -10.97 2.67 1.36
CA ALA A 117 -11.82 2.04 0.34
C ALA A 117 -11.32 0.69 -0.18
N ALA A 118 -10.11 0.26 0.18
CA ALA A 118 -9.63 -1.09 -0.11
C ALA A 118 -10.00 -2.09 1.00
N VAL A 119 -10.00 -1.64 2.26
CA VAL A 119 -10.30 -2.50 3.42
C VAL A 119 -11.77 -2.48 3.81
N VAL A 120 -12.50 -1.42 3.45
CA VAL A 120 -13.95 -1.35 3.48
C VAL A 120 -14.42 -1.52 2.04
N PRO A 121 -14.92 -2.70 1.65
CA PRO A 121 -15.43 -2.92 0.31
C PRO A 121 -16.72 -2.13 0.07
N VAL A 122 -16.60 -0.84 -0.23
CA VAL A 122 -17.74 0.02 -0.53
C VAL A 122 -18.26 -0.30 -1.93
N TYR A 123 -19.47 -0.85 -2.03
CA TYR A 123 -20.09 -1.17 -3.32
C TYR A 123 -20.41 0.13 -4.10
N THR A 124 -19.57 0.49 -5.07
CA THR A 124 -19.78 1.66 -5.95
C THR A 124 -20.82 1.42 -7.04
N ALA A 125 -21.71 0.43 -6.90
CA ALA A 125 -22.53 0.06 -8.03
C ALA A 125 -23.54 1.14 -8.34
N ARG A 126 -23.24 1.75 -9.48
CA ARG A 126 -24.12 2.56 -10.30
C ARG A 126 -24.73 3.70 -9.52
N TRP A 127 -24.34 4.91 -9.90
CA TRP A 127 -25.22 5.72 -10.74
C TRP A 127 -24.73 7.19 -10.90
N TRP A 128 -24.41 7.53 -12.15
CA TRP A 128 -24.26 8.85 -12.80
C TRP A 128 -23.27 9.93 -12.28
N ARG A 129 -22.28 10.19 -13.17
CA ARG A 129 -21.45 11.41 -13.38
C ARG A 129 -20.06 11.44 -12.71
N PHE A 130 -19.16 10.66 -13.31
CA PHE A 130 -17.72 10.96 -13.54
C PHE A 130 -16.67 10.64 -12.47
N SER A 131 -16.99 10.05 -11.31
CA SER A 131 -15.96 9.58 -10.39
C SER A 131 -16.06 8.06 -10.17
N VAL A 132 -15.07 7.34 -10.70
CA VAL A 132 -14.92 5.88 -10.60
C VAL A 132 -13.89 5.47 -9.55
N SER A 133 -13.42 6.41 -8.73
CA SER A 133 -12.42 6.20 -7.68
C SER A 133 -12.90 6.85 -6.38
N ASP A 134 -12.52 6.27 -5.25
CA ASP A 134 -12.64 6.95 -3.96
C ASP A 134 -11.74 8.20 -3.96
N ARG A 135 -12.26 9.34 -3.50
CA ARG A 135 -11.54 10.63 -3.50
C ARG A 135 -10.30 10.61 -2.62
N PHE A 136 -10.27 9.78 -1.59
CA PHE A 136 -9.09 9.60 -0.76
C PHE A 136 -7.92 9.02 -1.56
N ASN A 137 -8.19 8.10 -2.49
CA ASN A 137 -7.14 7.47 -3.30
C ASN A 137 -6.42 8.45 -4.24
N ALA A 138 -7.04 9.61 -4.51
CA ALA A 138 -6.50 10.70 -5.31
C ALA A 138 -6.04 11.90 -4.45
N PHE A 139 -6.13 11.80 -3.12
CA PHE A 139 -5.76 12.90 -2.23
C PHE A 139 -4.24 13.12 -2.29
N SER A 140 -3.81 14.38 -2.36
CA SER A 140 -2.41 14.69 -2.62
C SER A 140 -1.49 14.24 -1.49
N VAL A 141 -0.32 13.74 -1.87
CA VAL A 141 0.76 13.40 -0.93
C VAL A 141 1.47 14.69 -0.51
N ASP A 142 1.56 14.92 0.79
CA ASP A 142 2.43 15.95 1.36
C ASP A 142 3.81 15.33 1.65
N THR A 143 4.72 15.45 0.68
CA THR A 143 6.05 14.84 0.76
C THR A 143 6.90 15.43 1.88
N ASP A 144 6.72 16.71 2.19
CA ASP A 144 7.49 17.40 3.22
C ASP A 144 7.02 16.95 4.60
N ALA A 145 5.70 16.91 4.83
CA ALA A 145 5.14 16.40 6.07
C ALA A 145 5.49 14.91 6.29
N LEU A 146 5.49 14.10 5.23
CA LEU A 146 5.94 12.70 5.33
C LEU A 146 7.42 12.59 5.67
N THR A 147 8.28 13.40 5.05
CA THR A 147 9.72 13.41 5.35
C THR A 147 9.97 13.78 6.81
N VAL A 148 9.23 14.78 7.33
CA VAL A 148 9.29 15.18 8.75
C VAL A 148 8.79 14.06 9.66
N ALA A 149 7.66 13.43 9.32
CA ALA A 149 7.07 12.36 10.12
C ALA A 149 7.94 11.09 10.16
N LEU A 150 8.62 10.76 9.06
CA LEU A 150 9.58 9.66 9.00
C LEU A 150 10.84 9.96 9.81
N GLY A 151 11.34 11.21 9.76
CA GLY A 151 12.54 11.63 10.47
C GLY A 151 13.70 10.65 10.29
N ASP A 152 14.28 10.25 11.41
CA ASP A 152 15.38 9.26 11.47
C ASP A 152 14.87 7.86 11.89
N ASP A 153 13.57 7.61 11.79
CA ASP A 153 12.99 6.32 12.13
C ASP A 153 13.34 5.26 11.06
N CYS A 154 14.16 4.30 11.47
CA CYS A 154 14.56 3.13 10.70
C CYS A 154 13.92 1.83 11.20
N THR A 155 12.91 1.91 12.08
CA THR A 155 12.24 0.74 12.67
C THR A 155 11.65 -0.17 11.60
N ALA A 156 11.06 0.39 10.55
CA ALA A 156 10.47 -0.39 9.45
C ALA A 156 11.49 -1.25 8.69
N VAL A 157 12.74 -0.79 8.58
CA VAL A 157 13.82 -1.56 7.92
C VAL A 157 14.22 -2.79 8.73
N ARG A 158 14.02 -2.78 10.04
CA ARG A 158 14.41 -3.88 10.94
C ARG A 158 13.39 -5.02 11.02
N ARG A 159 12.22 -4.89 10.39
CA ARG A 159 11.10 -5.85 10.45
C ARG A 159 11.16 -6.87 9.31
N THR A 160 12.30 -7.53 9.10
CA THR A 160 12.49 -8.44 7.95
C THR A 160 11.89 -9.83 8.17
N ASP A 161 11.56 -10.19 9.41
CA ASP A 161 11.03 -11.50 9.83
C ASP A 161 9.49 -11.62 9.79
N ALA A 162 8.78 -10.51 9.55
CA ALA A 162 7.33 -10.48 9.64
C ALA A 162 6.62 -11.39 8.61
N GLY A 163 7.15 -11.55 7.39
CA GLY A 163 6.49 -12.23 6.29
C GLY A 163 5.42 -11.37 5.60
N PHE A 164 5.27 -11.51 4.27
CA PHE A 164 4.49 -10.55 3.47
C PHE A 164 2.99 -10.59 3.78
N ASP A 165 2.42 -11.77 4.04
CA ASP A 165 1.02 -11.91 4.46
C ASP A 165 0.75 -11.15 5.77
N ASN A 166 1.65 -11.23 6.76
CA ASN A 166 1.46 -10.55 8.04
C ASN A 166 1.57 -9.03 7.89
N VAL A 167 2.46 -8.53 7.01
CA VAL A 167 2.54 -7.10 6.71
C VAL A 167 1.24 -6.61 6.07
N LEU A 168 0.66 -7.39 5.13
CA LEU A 168 -0.61 -7.07 4.49
C LEU A 168 -1.77 -7.02 5.50
N VAL A 169 -1.88 -8.05 6.35
CA VAL A 169 -2.93 -8.13 7.38
C VAL A 169 -2.81 -6.98 8.38
N ALA A 170 -1.62 -6.75 8.91
CA ALA A 170 -1.40 -5.69 9.89
C ALA A 170 -1.67 -4.29 9.29
N ALA A 171 -1.40 -4.09 8.00
CA ALA A 171 -1.76 -2.86 7.31
C ALA A 171 -3.28 -2.69 7.23
N ALA A 172 -4.00 -3.74 6.80
CA ALA A 172 -5.45 -3.71 6.69
C ALA A 172 -6.12 -3.47 8.06
N GLU A 173 -5.67 -4.14 9.12
CA GLU A 173 -6.18 -3.96 10.48
C GLU A 173 -5.96 -2.54 11.00
N ARG A 174 -4.77 -1.95 10.78
CA ARG A 174 -4.50 -0.55 11.15
C ARG A 174 -5.43 0.42 10.40
N THR A 175 -5.65 0.18 9.12
CA THR A 175 -6.55 1.04 8.33
C THR A 175 -7.99 0.91 8.81
N ILE A 176 -8.49 -0.31 9.07
CA ILE A 176 -9.83 -0.51 9.65
C ILE A 176 -9.96 0.20 11.00
N ALA A 177 -8.97 0.03 11.90
CA ALA A 177 -8.97 0.71 13.19
C ALA A 177 -9.07 2.22 13.03
N SER A 178 -8.33 2.80 12.08
CA SER A 178 -8.39 4.24 11.82
C SER A 178 -9.73 4.75 11.29
N ILE A 179 -10.49 3.90 10.61
CA ILE A 179 -11.84 4.26 10.12
C ILE A 179 -12.81 4.35 11.31
N THR A 180 -12.62 3.51 12.32
CA THR A 180 -13.43 3.52 13.55
C THR A 180 -13.02 4.61 14.54
N GLU A 181 -11.96 5.38 14.25
CA GLU A 181 -11.53 6.48 15.11
C GLU A 181 -12.47 7.70 14.97
N PRO A 182 -12.70 8.45 16.06
CA PRO A 182 -13.43 9.71 16.01
C PRO A 182 -12.78 10.74 15.08
N ILE A 183 -13.61 11.49 14.36
CA ILE A 183 -13.15 12.68 13.64
C ILE A 183 -12.96 13.81 14.67
N PRO A 184 -11.75 14.39 14.81
CA PRO A 184 -11.50 15.44 15.80
C PRO A 184 -12.52 16.59 15.69
N GLY A 185 -13.17 16.92 16.80
CA GLY A 185 -14.15 18.00 16.86
C GLY A 185 -15.56 17.65 16.37
N LEU A 186 -15.80 16.42 15.88
CA LEU A 186 -17.13 15.94 15.49
C LEU A 186 -17.57 14.74 16.35
N PRO A 187 -18.88 14.55 16.59
CA PRO A 187 -19.41 13.43 17.37
C PRO A 187 -19.61 12.16 16.51
N VAL A 188 -18.73 11.91 15.54
CA VAL A 188 -18.79 10.78 14.59
C VAL A 188 -17.38 10.24 14.32
N THR A 189 -17.30 9.02 13.79
CA THR A 189 -16.06 8.37 13.33
C THR A 189 -15.85 8.59 11.83
N TRP A 190 -14.69 8.18 11.32
CA TRP A 190 -14.40 8.16 9.88
C TRP A 190 -15.30 7.17 9.10
N GLU A 191 -16.08 6.33 9.77
CA GLU A 191 -17.17 5.55 9.17
C GLU A 191 -18.25 6.44 8.52
N ALA A 192 -18.30 7.73 8.87
CA ALA A 192 -19.08 8.71 8.12
C ALA A 192 -18.74 8.71 6.62
N PHE A 193 -17.49 8.39 6.25
CA PHE A 193 -17.07 8.22 4.85
C PHE A 193 -17.13 6.75 4.42
N TRP A 194 -16.55 5.84 5.23
CA TRP A 194 -16.42 4.42 4.91
C TRP A 194 -17.08 3.56 5.97
N GLU A 195 -18.38 3.32 5.80
CA GLU A 195 -19.17 2.56 6.75
C GLU A 195 -18.88 1.07 6.59
N LEU A 196 -18.44 0.45 7.69
CA LEU A 196 -18.29 -0.98 7.81
C LEU A 196 -19.68 -1.62 7.84
N ASP A 197 -19.80 -2.81 7.27
CA ASP A 197 -21.01 -3.62 7.46
C ASP A 197 -20.94 -4.31 8.84
N ASP A 198 -22.10 -4.50 9.46
CA ASP A 198 -22.24 -5.22 10.73
C ASP A 198 -21.87 -6.71 10.55
N ASP A 199 -22.11 -7.26 9.36
CA ASP A 199 -21.74 -8.63 9.01
C ASP A 199 -20.31 -8.70 8.48
N ALA A 200 -19.44 -9.40 9.20
CA ALA A 200 -18.07 -9.67 8.79
C ALA A 200 -18.04 -10.63 7.59
N GLY A 201 -18.20 -10.10 6.38
CA GLY A 201 -18.32 -10.92 5.17
C GLY A 201 -18.94 -10.20 3.99
N THR A 202 -19.60 -9.07 4.25
CA THR A 202 -20.38 -8.31 3.28
C THR A 202 -19.69 -7.02 2.87
N PHE A 203 -20.25 -6.40 1.84
CA PHE A 203 -19.75 -5.13 1.33
C PHE A 203 -20.13 -4.00 2.28
N GLY A 204 -19.15 -3.23 2.74
CA GLY A 204 -19.43 -1.94 3.36
C GLY A 204 -20.07 -0.97 2.38
N ARG A 205 -20.34 0.27 2.84
CA ARG A 205 -20.94 1.31 2.01
C ARG A 205 -20.33 2.67 2.29
N TYR A 206 -20.60 3.64 1.43
CA TYR A 206 -20.33 5.02 1.77
C TYR A 206 -21.29 5.43 2.88
N GLY A 207 -20.73 5.96 3.98
CA GLY A 207 -21.52 6.50 5.08
C GLY A 207 -22.18 7.83 4.72
N ASN A 208 -22.70 8.53 5.73
CA ASN A 208 -23.47 9.77 5.57
C ASN A 208 -22.71 10.92 4.86
N ALA A 209 -21.38 10.96 4.93
CA ALA A 209 -20.55 11.94 4.26
C ALA A 209 -20.31 11.60 2.77
N GLY A 210 -20.52 10.35 2.36
CA GLY A 210 -20.35 9.92 0.98
C GLY A 210 -18.90 9.91 0.49
N ASN A 211 -18.70 9.75 -0.82
CA ASN A 211 -17.38 9.90 -1.47
C ASN A 211 -16.98 11.38 -1.62
N ASN A 212 -16.89 12.12 -0.52
CA ASN A 212 -16.58 13.55 -0.49
C ASN A 212 -15.32 13.88 0.32
N PHE A 213 -14.43 12.91 0.56
CA PHE A 213 -13.17 13.16 1.26
C PHE A 213 -12.40 14.32 0.60
N GLY A 214 -11.91 15.25 1.44
CA GLY A 214 -11.20 16.46 1.00
C GLY A 214 -12.09 17.54 0.37
N ARG A 215 -13.41 17.50 0.59
CA ARG A 215 -14.35 18.55 0.16
C ARG A 215 -15.24 19.01 1.31
N GLU A 216 -15.80 20.21 1.16
CA GLU A 216 -16.88 20.68 2.00
C GLU A 216 -18.04 19.68 1.92
N THR A 217 -18.39 19.13 3.08
CA THR A 217 -19.41 18.10 3.19
C THR A 217 -20.27 18.36 4.40
N ARG A 218 -21.57 18.49 4.16
CA ARG A 218 -22.59 18.61 5.20
C ARG A 218 -23.35 17.29 5.30
N PHE A 219 -23.36 16.68 6.49
CA PHE A 219 -23.98 15.38 6.70
C PHE A 219 -24.59 15.27 8.10
N HIS A 220 -25.43 14.26 8.30
CA HIS A 220 -26.09 13.99 9.58
C HIS A 220 -25.14 13.22 10.51
N CYS A 221 -25.06 13.68 11.76
CA CYS A 221 -24.14 13.13 12.76
C CYS A 221 -24.79 12.40 13.93
N ASP A 222 -26.12 12.44 14.03
CA ASP A 222 -26.81 11.69 15.08
C ASP A 222 -27.00 10.25 14.62
N VAL A 223 -26.30 9.34 15.28
CA VAL A 223 -26.45 7.91 15.03
C VAL A 223 -27.60 7.32 15.87
N ASN A 224 -27.96 7.88 17.04
CA ASN A 224 -28.91 7.21 17.95
C ASN A 224 -29.76 8.06 18.95
N GLU A 225 -29.94 9.38 18.84
CA GLU A 225 -30.82 10.13 19.77
C GLU A 225 -31.79 11.12 19.10
N ARG A 226 -32.98 11.26 19.70
CA ARG A 226 -34.20 11.95 19.21
C ARG A 226 -34.02 13.46 18.85
N PRO A 227 -35.09 14.13 18.40
CA PRO A 227 -35.37 14.62 17.04
C PRO A 227 -34.68 15.96 16.68
N ARG A 228 -33.52 16.30 17.25
CA ARG A 228 -32.76 17.48 16.79
C ARG A 228 -31.66 17.03 15.85
N ARG A 229 -31.97 16.98 14.55
CA ARG A 229 -31.00 16.67 13.48
C ARG A 229 -29.76 17.55 13.63
N ARG A 230 -28.69 17.04 14.23
CA ARG A 230 -27.38 17.68 14.26
C ARG A 230 -26.71 17.40 12.94
N SER A 231 -26.39 18.49 12.24
CA SER A 231 -25.60 18.46 11.03
C SER A 231 -24.14 18.68 11.41
N CYS A 232 -23.24 17.79 10.98
CA CYS A 232 -21.84 18.14 10.91
C CYS A 232 -21.54 18.80 9.57
N VAL A 233 -20.49 19.59 9.60
CA VAL A 233 -19.91 20.23 8.43
C VAL A 233 -18.40 20.01 8.53
N LEU A 234 -17.83 19.38 7.52
CA LEU A 234 -16.40 19.48 7.22
C LEU A 234 -16.26 20.51 6.12
N VAL A 235 -15.28 21.40 6.22
CA VAL A 235 -15.06 22.48 5.26
C VAL A 235 -14.05 22.08 4.19
N ASP A 236 -14.01 22.82 3.09
CA ASP A 236 -12.91 22.70 2.13
C ASP A 236 -11.56 22.98 2.82
N ASP A 237 -10.52 22.27 2.41
CA ASP A 237 -9.15 22.38 2.92
C ASP A 237 -8.98 22.18 4.44
N ASP A 238 -9.96 21.57 5.12
CA ASP A 238 -9.89 21.26 6.54
C ASP A 238 -8.60 20.48 6.86
N PRO A 239 -7.74 20.94 7.80
CA PRO A 239 -6.52 20.25 8.19
C PRO A 239 -6.75 18.80 8.62
N ILE A 240 -7.95 18.46 9.09
CA ILE A 240 -8.31 17.10 9.51
C ILE A 240 -8.19 16.10 8.34
N TYR A 241 -8.57 16.48 7.12
CA TYR A 241 -8.40 15.62 5.94
C TYR A 241 -6.91 15.35 5.66
N ARG A 242 -6.09 16.41 5.73
CA ARG A 242 -4.64 16.31 5.51
C ARG A 242 -3.96 15.46 6.58
N GLN A 243 -4.36 15.60 7.83
CA GLN A 243 -3.83 14.79 8.94
C GLN A 243 -4.17 13.31 8.77
N TYR A 244 -5.43 12.99 8.44
CA TYR A 244 -5.84 11.61 8.20
C TYR A 244 -5.13 10.99 6.99
N ALA A 245 -5.05 11.73 5.88
CA ALA A 245 -4.33 11.28 4.69
C ALA A 245 -2.84 11.08 4.95
N LEU A 246 -2.20 11.99 5.69
CA LEU A 246 -0.79 11.87 6.08
C LEU A 246 -0.54 10.59 6.88
N ALA A 247 -1.40 10.25 7.84
CA ALA A 247 -1.26 9.03 8.63
C ALA A 247 -1.31 7.76 7.76
N ARG A 248 -2.25 7.69 6.82
CA ARG A 248 -2.37 6.57 5.88
C ARG A 248 -1.23 6.51 4.87
N HIS A 249 -0.78 7.65 4.35
CA HIS A 249 0.40 7.71 3.49
C HIS A 249 1.67 7.28 4.23
N LEU A 250 1.79 7.62 5.52
CA LEU A 250 2.90 7.16 6.36
C LEU A 250 2.85 5.64 6.54
N ASP A 251 1.68 5.06 6.83
CA ASP A 251 1.48 3.61 6.85
C ASP A 251 1.92 2.99 5.51
N ALA A 252 1.53 3.57 4.38
CA ALA A 252 1.88 3.12 3.03
C ALA A 252 3.40 3.12 2.79
N VAL A 253 4.09 4.18 3.22
CA VAL A 253 5.55 4.27 3.13
C VAL A 253 6.21 3.22 4.02
N GLN A 254 5.76 3.05 5.26
CA GLN A 254 6.34 2.10 6.20
C GLN A 254 6.21 0.63 5.75
N VAL A 255 5.04 0.22 5.22
CA VAL A 255 4.87 -1.14 4.67
C VAL A 255 5.73 -1.34 3.41
N THR A 256 5.96 -0.27 2.65
CA THR A 256 6.85 -0.30 1.47
C THR A 256 8.31 -0.48 1.88
N ILE A 257 8.78 0.27 2.88
CA ILE A 257 10.13 0.14 3.45
C ILE A 257 10.34 -1.29 3.98
N THR A 258 9.36 -1.81 4.72
CA THR A 258 9.40 -3.18 5.27
C THR A 258 9.54 -4.21 4.14
N ALA A 259 8.73 -4.10 3.09
CA ALA A 259 8.80 -4.99 1.92
C ALA A 259 10.15 -4.92 1.19
N MET A 260 10.72 -3.72 1.03
CA MET A 260 12.06 -3.54 0.44
C MET A 260 13.15 -4.19 1.32
N ALA A 261 13.07 -4.03 2.64
CA ALA A 261 14.02 -4.60 3.58
C ALA A 261 13.96 -6.13 3.62
N MET A 262 12.76 -6.71 3.72
CA MET A 262 12.55 -8.16 3.64
C MET A 262 13.16 -8.74 2.37
N MET A 263 13.08 -8.01 1.26
CA MET A 263 13.64 -8.47 0.00
C MET A 263 15.17 -8.52 0.01
N GLN A 264 15.80 -7.54 0.65
CA GLN A 264 17.25 -7.40 0.70
C GLN A 264 17.89 -8.31 1.75
N ASP A 265 17.17 -8.62 2.83
CA ASP A 265 17.59 -9.62 3.82
C ASP A 265 17.75 -11.02 3.19
N VAL A 266 16.81 -11.41 2.31
CA VAL A 266 16.91 -12.65 1.54
C VAL A 266 18.10 -12.64 0.55
N ILE A 267 18.54 -11.46 0.10
CA ILE A 267 19.72 -11.33 -0.78
C ILE A 267 21.02 -11.44 0.03
N GLY A 268 21.05 -10.86 1.24
CA GLY A 268 22.19 -10.90 2.15
C GLY A 268 22.53 -12.31 2.68
N LEU A 269 21.63 -13.26 2.53
CA LEU A 269 21.82 -14.69 2.85
C LEU A 269 22.31 -15.55 1.67
N GLY A 270 22.53 -14.95 0.49
CA GLY A 270 23.26 -15.62 -0.60
C GLY A 270 24.74 -15.79 -0.25
N PRO A 271 25.42 -16.87 -0.72
CA PRO A 271 26.82 -17.09 -0.38
C PRO A 271 27.69 -15.89 -0.80
N PRO A 272 28.75 -15.54 -0.04
CA PRO A 272 29.53 -14.30 -0.26
C PRO A 272 30.40 -14.28 -1.51
N ASP A 273 30.39 -15.34 -2.34
CA ASP A 273 31.35 -15.54 -3.41
C ASP A 273 30.64 -15.94 -4.70
N ASP A 274 30.27 -14.97 -5.54
CA ASP A 274 30.16 -15.15 -7.00
C ASP A 274 29.88 -13.82 -7.72
N VAL A 275 30.73 -12.81 -7.48
CA VAL A 275 30.94 -11.74 -8.47
C VAL A 275 32.44 -11.46 -8.58
N ALA A 276 33.21 -12.49 -8.92
CA ALA A 276 34.45 -12.33 -9.66
C ALA A 276 34.17 -12.64 -11.14
N PHE A 277 33.43 -11.76 -11.82
CA PHE A 277 33.47 -11.71 -13.29
C PHE A 277 34.83 -11.10 -13.70
N ILE A 278 35.90 -11.87 -13.52
CA ILE A 278 37.14 -11.64 -14.27
C ILE A 278 36.87 -12.21 -15.66
N LEU A 279 36.53 -11.33 -16.60
CA LEU A 279 36.71 -11.64 -18.01
C LEU A 279 38.19 -11.97 -18.23
N PRO A 280 38.55 -13.14 -18.78
CA PRO A 280 39.88 -13.29 -19.34
C PRO A 280 39.93 -12.39 -20.57
N LEU A 281 40.75 -11.34 -20.52
CA LEU A 281 41.26 -10.68 -21.72
C LEU A 281 42.15 -11.70 -22.43
N GLU A 282 41.58 -12.52 -23.31
CA GLU A 282 42.37 -13.21 -24.32
C GLU A 282 42.87 -12.17 -25.32
N PRO A 283 44.20 -12.02 -25.52
CA PRO A 283 44.70 -11.17 -26.57
C PRO A 283 44.38 -11.79 -27.94
N PRO A 284 44.08 -10.98 -28.97
CA PRO A 284 43.83 -11.50 -30.30
C PRO A 284 45.11 -12.15 -30.84
N THR A 285 45.01 -13.43 -31.20
CA THR A 285 46.06 -14.15 -31.93
C THR A 285 46.27 -13.49 -33.28
N GLU A 286 47.50 -13.05 -33.52
CA GLU A 286 47.99 -12.61 -34.83
C GLU A 286 47.72 -13.68 -35.90
N PHE A 287 47.09 -13.27 -36.99
CA PHE A 287 47.10 -14.01 -38.24
C PHE A 287 48.55 -14.04 -38.75
N VAL A 288 49.19 -15.19 -38.66
CA VAL A 288 50.42 -15.48 -39.39
C VAL A 288 50.03 -15.81 -40.83
N ASP A 289 50.37 -14.89 -41.73
CA ASP A 289 50.44 -15.10 -43.17
C ASP A 289 51.61 -16.05 -43.48
N SER A 290 51.32 -17.13 -44.21
CA SER A 290 52.37 -17.93 -44.84
C SER A 290 51.87 -18.63 -46.10
N ARG A 291 52.20 -17.97 -47.24
CA ARG A 291 52.58 -18.51 -48.56
C ARG A 291 51.52 -19.16 -49.45
#